data_AF-A0A1H0U011-F1
#
_entry.id   AF-A0A1H0U011-F1
#
_cell.length_a   1.000
_cell.length_b   1.000
_cell.length_c   1.000
_cell.angle_alpha   90.00
_cell.angle_beta   90.00
_cell.angle_gamma   90.00
#
_symmetry.space_group_name_H-M   'P 1'
#
loop_
_entity.id
_entity.type
_entity.pdbx_description
1 polymer ?
#
loop_
_entity_poly.entity_id
_entity_poly.type
_entity_poly.pdbx_seq_one_letter_code
_entity_poly.pdbx_strand_id
1 'polypeptide(L)'
;MTDLISRPRRPTCTCIPTPDLRAALTEGRQAARSDHGVELGWIFDIPGERGLAAADVTLDFLRDHAPEGTVALGLAGMENGVPRAKFADHFAQARALGLKAVVHAGETTGPDTVWSALRDLKADRVGHGMFDTDLDREYRLITDLAGLDVAGVCDLARAGVAASYAPDSLRKDLTDRIADIGSTPDAGYP
;
A
#
# COMPACT_ATOMS: atom_id res chain seq x y z
N MET A 1 9.61 3.08 11.34
CA MET A 1 9.82 2.23 10.16
C MET A 1 8.88 2.75 9.10
N THR A 2 9.43 3.44 8.10
CA THR A 2 8.68 3.92 6.94
C THR A 2 8.91 2.93 5.82
N ASP A 3 7.84 2.34 5.29
CA ASP A 3 7.90 1.35 4.21
C ASP A 3 7.94 2.07 2.86
N LEU A 4 9.04 1.94 2.11
CA LEU A 4 9.09 2.38 0.72
C LEU A 4 8.92 1.17 -0.20
N ILE A 5 7.86 1.22 -1.01
CA ILE A 5 7.55 0.22 -2.02
C ILE A 5 8.31 0.55 -3.31
N SER A 6 9.17 -0.34 -3.76
CA SER A 6 9.90 -0.22 -5.04
C SER A 6 9.53 -1.35 -5.99
N ARG A 7 9.23 -1.01 -7.25
CA ARG A 7 8.91 -1.96 -8.33
C ARG A 7 10.01 -1.94 -9.40
N PRO A 8 10.72 -3.05 -9.67
CA PRO A 8 11.60 -3.14 -10.84
C PRO A 8 10.78 -3.06 -12.15
N ARG A 9 11.09 -2.15 -13.10
CA ARG A 9 10.39 -2.01 -14.42
C ARG A 9 11.40 -2.06 -15.59
N ARG A 10 10.96 -2.46 -16.81
CA ARG A 10 11.52 -2.09 -18.14
C ARG A 10 10.52 -2.29 -19.31
N PRO A 11 10.70 -1.66 -20.51
CA PRO A 11 11.75 -0.71 -20.95
C PRO A 11 11.23 0.55 -21.72
N THR A 12 11.31 1.76 -21.14
CA THR A 12 11.37 3.02 -21.91
C THR A 12 12.10 4.18 -21.20
N CYS A 13 12.53 4.00 -19.95
CA CYS A 13 13.35 4.99 -19.23
C CYS A 13 14.65 4.32 -18.78
N THR A 14 15.77 5.03 -18.87
CA THR A 14 17.12 4.57 -18.54
C THR A 14 17.13 3.76 -17.25
N CYS A 15 17.39 2.47 -17.40
CA CYS A 15 17.47 1.55 -16.29
C CYS A 15 18.67 1.88 -15.40
N ILE A 16 18.43 2.04 -14.11
CA ILE A 16 19.50 1.95 -13.12
C ILE A 16 19.91 0.46 -13.09
N PRO A 17 21.18 0.11 -13.36
CA PRO A 17 21.68 -1.24 -13.15
C PRO A 17 21.39 -1.74 -11.73
N THR A 18 21.13 -3.03 -11.56
CA THR A 18 20.82 -3.62 -10.26
C THR A 18 21.84 -3.28 -9.15
N PRO A 19 23.17 -3.32 -9.39
CA PRO A 19 24.16 -2.89 -8.41
C PRO A 19 24.01 -1.42 -8.00
N ASP A 20 23.74 -0.55 -8.97
CA ASP A 20 23.58 0.89 -8.75
C ASP A 20 22.30 1.17 -7.95
N LEU A 21 21.21 0.42 -8.21
CA LEU A 21 19.98 0.51 -7.43
C LEU A 21 20.22 0.08 -5.98
N ARG A 22 20.90 -1.05 -5.76
CA ARG A 22 21.24 -1.54 -4.42
C ARG A 22 22.10 -0.52 -3.66
N ALA A 23 23.11 0.05 -4.32
CA ALA A 23 24.00 1.06 -3.75
C ALA A 23 23.21 2.30 -3.32
N ALA A 24 22.38 2.84 -4.23
CA ALA A 24 21.56 4.02 -3.94
C ALA A 24 20.58 3.80 -2.78
N LEU A 25 19.92 2.64 -2.70
CA LEU A 25 19.02 2.31 -1.59
C LEU A 25 19.79 2.16 -0.26
N THR A 26 20.99 1.57 -0.29
CA THR A 26 21.83 1.41 0.89
C THR A 26 22.32 2.77 1.40
N GLU A 27 22.78 3.63 0.51
CA GLU A 27 23.22 5.00 0.82
C GLU A 27 22.07 5.82 1.39
N GLY A 28 20.89 5.81 0.74
CA GLY A 28 19.71 6.52 1.22
C GLY A 28 19.26 6.07 2.62
N ARG A 29 19.36 4.77 2.92
CA ARG A 29 19.10 4.23 4.26
C ARG A 29 20.07 4.77 5.30
N GLN A 30 21.37 4.79 4.98
CA GLN A 30 22.41 5.28 5.87
C GLN A 30 22.24 6.78 6.14
N ALA A 31 21.98 7.57 5.10
CA ALA A 31 21.72 9.01 5.22
C ALA A 31 20.49 9.30 6.09
N ALA A 32 19.37 8.58 5.87
CA ALA A 32 18.16 8.73 6.70
C ALA A 32 18.45 8.46 8.19
N ARG A 33 19.32 7.49 8.47
CA ARG A 33 19.73 7.16 9.83
C ARG A 33 20.68 8.19 10.43
N SER A 34 21.71 8.63 9.70
CA SER A 34 22.72 9.57 10.21
C SER A 34 22.15 10.98 10.39
N ASP A 35 21.36 11.44 9.43
CA ASP A 35 20.98 12.84 9.32
C ASP A 35 19.68 13.12 10.09
N HIS A 36 18.84 12.08 10.24
CA HIS A 36 17.50 12.21 10.80
C HIS A 36 17.15 11.19 11.89
N GLY A 37 18.04 10.23 12.21
CA GLY A 37 17.74 9.17 13.17
C GLY A 37 16.60 8.23 12.73
N VAL A 38 16.28 8.19 11.43
CA VAL A 38 15.16 7.41 10.87
C VAL A 38 15.69 6.09 10.31
N GLU A 39 15.12 4.97 10.79
CA GLU A 39 15.39 3.65 10.25
C GLU A 39 14.39 3.31 9.12
N LEU A 40 14.92 3.00 7.92
CA LEU A 40 14.12 2.57 6.76
C LEU A 40 14.12 1.05 6.60
N GLY A 41 12.98 0.52 6.17
CA GLY A 41 12.80 -0.88 5.76
C GLY A 41 12.30 -0.95 4.31
N TRP A 42 12.76 -1.96 3.58
CA TRP A 42 12.40 -2.13 2.16
C TRP A 42 11.45 -3.30 1.97
N ILE A 43 10.41 -3.04 1.19
CA ILE A 43 9.47 -4.04 0.67
C ILE A 43 9.55 -3.97 -0.85
N PHE A 44 9.91 -5.08 -1.47
CA PHE A 44 9.96 -5.18 -2.94
C PHE A 44 8.73 -5.91 -3.43
N ASP A 45 7.96 -5.25 -4.29
CA ASP A 45 6.69 -5.77 -4.75
C ASP A 45 6.81 -6.51 -6.08
N ILE A 46 6.26 -7.72 -6.11
CA ILE A 46 5.83 -8.37 -7.34
C ILE A 46 4.67 -7.55 -7.92
N PRO A 47 4.76 -7.09 -9.17
CA PRO A 47 3.65 -6.46 -9.87
C PRO A 47 2.75 -7.55 -10.45
N GLY A 48 1.64 -7.83 -9.77
CA GLY A 48 0.79 -8.99 -10.02
C GLY A 48 0.29 -9.10 -11.46
N GLU A 49 -0.06 -7.98 -12.10
CA GLU A 49 -0.53 -7.93 -13.48
C GLU A 49 0.53 -8.39 -14.50
N ARG A 50 1.81 -8.40 -14.12
CA ARG A 50 2.91 -8.86 -14.99
C ARG A 50 3.26 -10.34 -14.79
N GLY A 51 2.53 -11.04 -13.92
CA GLY A 51 2.60 -12.48 -13.76
C GLY A 51 3.94 -13.01 -13.24
N LEU A 52 4.17 -14.32 -13.46
CA LEU A 52 5.29 -15.05 -12.84
C LEU A 52 6.65 -14.59 -13.34
N ALA A 53 6.78 -14.17 -14.60
CA ALA A 53 8.05 -13.66 -15.11
C ALA A 53 8.55 -12.43 -14.32
N ALA A 54 7.64 -11.55 -13.88
CA ALA A 54 8.01 -10.44 -13.02
C ALA A 54 8.25 -10.88 -11.56
N ALA A 55 7.58 -11.94 -11.12
CA ALA A 55 7.83 -12.53 -9.81
C ALA A 55 9.22 -13.16 -9.72
N ASP A 56 9.65 -13.88 -10.78
CA ASP A 56 10.98 -14.46 -10.91
C ASP A 56 12.05 -13.36 -10.82
N VAL A 57 11.92 -12.30 -11.63
CA VAL A 57 12.85 -11.16 -11.60
C VAL A 57 12.93 -10.49 -10.22
N THR A 58 11.80 -10.36 -9.52
CA THR A 58 11.77 -9.75 -8.19
C THR A 58 12.44 -10.64 -7.16
N LEU A 59 12.19 -11.96 -7.21
CA LEU A 59 12.77 -12.92 -6.29
C LEU A 59 14.28 -13.10 -6.53
N ASP A 60 14.72 -13.12 -7.79
CA ASP A 60 16.15 -13.17 -8.14
C ASP A 60 16.89 -11.94 -7.63
N PHE A 61 16.29 -10.75 -7.79
CA PHE A 61 16.84 -9.53 -7.20
C PHE A 61 16.95 -9.65 -5.67
N LEU A 62 15.93 -10.17 -5.00
CA LEU A 62 15.95 -10.34 -3.54
C LEU A 62 16.99 -11.37 -3.08
N ARG A 63 17.22 -12.42 -3.86
CA ARG A 63 18.20 -13.46 -3.56
C ARG A 63 19.63 -12.96 -3.67
N ASP A 64 19.93 -12.24 -4.75
CA ASP A 64 21.32 -11.94 -5.12
C ASP A 64 21.71 -10.49 -4.82
N HIS A 65 20.73 -9.60 -4.71
CA HIS A 65 20.94 -8.16 -4.75
C HIS A 65 20.13 -7.37 -3.73
N ALA A 66 19.45 -8.02 -2.77
CA ALA A 66 18.72 -7.31 -1.72
C ALA A 66 19.62 -6.32 -0.97
N PRO A 67 19.24 -5.04 -0.87
CA PRO A 67 19.93 -4.08 -0.03
C PRO A 67 19.72 -4.40 1.45
N GLU A 68 20.60 -3.87 2.30
CA GLU A 68 20.42 -3.92 3.75
C GLU A 68 19.09 -3.28 4.14
N GLY A 69 18.40 -3.87 5.12
CA GLY A 69 17.08 -3.41 5.55
C GLY A 69 15.93 -3.92 4.69
N THR A 70 16.17 -4.83 3.76
CA THR A 70 15.09 -5.57 3.09
C THR A 70 14.40 -6.50 4.08
N VAL A 71 13.10 -6.28 4.29
CA VAL A 71 12.33 -6.96 5.34
C VAL A 71 11.22 -7.85 4.79
N ALA A 72 10.74 -7.57 3.58
CA ALA A 72 9.60 -8.29 3.02
C ALA A 72 9.63 -8.38 1.49
N LEU A 73 9.01 -9.45 0.99
CA LEU A 73 8.46 -9.50 -0.36
C LEU A 73 7.00 -9.08 -0.28
N GLY A 74 6.59 -8.24 -1.22
CA GLY A 74 5.18 -7.91 -1.39
C GLY A 74 4.60 -8.29 -2.73
N LEU A 75 3.27 -8.22 -2.82
CA LEU A 75 2.51 -8.41 -4.05
C LEU A 75 1.54 -7.24 -4.14
N ALA A 76 1.66 -6.48 -5.22
CA ALA A 76 0.85 -5.29 -5.46
C ALA A 76 0.43 -5.21 -6.94
N GLY A 77 -0.26 -4.13 -7.30
CA GLY A 77 -0.78 -3.95 -8.65
C GLY A 77 -2.19 -4.52 -8.79
N MET A 78 -2.62 -4.79 -10.03
CA MET A 78 -4.03 -5.11 -10.25
C MET A 78 -4.41 -6.42 -9.54
N GLU A 79 -5.55 -6.40 -8.85
CA GLU A 79 -6.09 -7.57 -8.15
C GLU A 79 -7.01 -8.38 -9.03
N ASN A 80 -7.85 -7.69 -9.81
CA ASN A 80 -8.78 -8.31 -10.75
C ASN A 80 -8.04 -9.13 -11.80
N GLY A 81 -8.44 -10.40 -11.94
CA GLY A 81 -7.82 -11.34 -12.88
C GLY A 81 -6.44 -11.86 -12.46
N VAL A 82 -5.99 -11.58 -11.23
CA VAL A 82 -4.69 -12.01 -10.72
C VAL A 82 -4.86 -12.87 -9.45
N PRO A 83 -5.06 -14.19 -9.59
CA PRO A 83 -5.20 -15.10 -8.46
C PRO A 83 -3.97 -15.05 -7.55
N ARG A 84 -4.16 -14.78 -6.25
CA ARG A 84 -3.03 -14.65 -5.31
C ARG A 84 -2.29 -15.97 -5.13
N ALA A 85 -3.01 -17.08 -5.05
CA ALA A 85 -2.45 -18.44 -5.03
C ALA A 85 -1.41 -18.74 -6.11
N LYS A 86 -1.47 -18.06 -7.27
CA LYS A 86 -0.51 -18.23 -8.37
C LYS A 86 0.94 -17.94 -7.95
N PHE A 87 1.15 -17.10 -6.94
CA PHE A 87 2.48 -16.68 -6.47
C PHE A 87 2.96 -17.46 -5.22
N ALA A 88 2.27 -18.54 -4.82
CA ALA A 88 2.56 -19.28 -3.59
C ALA A 88 4.03 -19.74 -3.51
N ASP A 89 4.58 -20.24 -4.62
CA ASP A 89 5.96 -20.71 -4.66
C ASP A 89 6.98 -19.57 -4.45
N HIS A 90 6.73 -18.38 -5.01
CA HIS A 90 7.59 -17.20 -4.80
C HIS A 90 7.58 -16.73 -3.35
N PHE A 91 6.40 -16.71 -2.72
CA PHE A 91 6.27 -16.35 -1.31
C PHE A 91 6.86 -17.41 -0.37
N ALA A 92 6.78 -18.70 -0.74
CA ALA A 92 7.47 -19.76 0.00
C ALA A 92 9.00 -19.58 -0.05
N GLN A 93 9.54 -19.25 -1.22
CA GLN A 93 10.97 -18.98 -1.40
C GLN A 93 11.42 -17.71 -0.66
N ALA A 94 10.66 -16.62 -0.72
CA ALA A 94 10.97 -15.40 0.02
C ALA A 94 11.01 -15.64 1.54
N ARG A 95 10.08 -16.43 2.06
CA ARG A 95 10.09 -16.84 3.47
C ARG A 95 11.31 -17.70 3.83
N ALA A 96 11.77 -18.56 2.92
CA ALA A 96 13.01 -19.31 3.10
C ALA A 96 14.26 -18.40 3.13
N LEU A 97 14.18 -17.21 2.52
CA LEU A 97 15.19 -16.14 2.66
C LEU A 97 15.03 -15.32 3.95
N GLY A 98 14.06 -15.65 4.82
CA GLY A 98 13.77 -14.94 6.06
C GLY A 98 12.91 -13.69 5.89
N LEU A 99 12.36 -13.45 4.69
CA LEU A 99 11.52 -12.28 4.42
C LEU A 99 10.08 -12.48 4.89
N LYS A 100 9.47 -11.37 5.32
CA LYS A 100 8.03 -11.28 5.58
C LYS A 100 7.23 -11.21 4.28
N ALA A 101 5.94 -11.51 4.37
CA ALA A 101 5.00 -11.46 3.26
C ALA A 101 3.99 -10.31 3.45
N VAL A 102 4.01 -9.32 2.56
CA VAL A 102 3.10 -8.16 2.59
C VAL A 102 2.27 -8.09 1.31
N VAL A 103 1.01 -8.49 1.37
CA VAL A 103 0.20 -8.72 0.15
C VAL A 103 -0.94 -7.72 0.07
N HIS A 104 -1.03 -6.99 -1.04
CA HIS A 104 -2.23 -6.20 -1.35
C HIS A 104 -3.36 -7.13 -1.77
N ALA A 105 -4.44 -7.09 -1.01
CA ALA A 105 -5.64 -7.85 -1.29
C ALA A 105 -6.88 -7.12 -0.76
N GLY A 106 -7.98 -7.20 -1.52
CA GLY A 106 -9.24 -6.60 -1.16
C GLY A 106 -9.28 -5.09 -1.40
N GLU A 107 -8.40 -4.52 -2.22
CA GLU A 107 -8.52 -3.10 -2.62
C GLU A 107 -9.55 -2.93 -3.75
N THR A 108 -9.51 -3.82 -4.74
CA THR A 108 -10.39 -3.78 -5.93
C THR A 108 -11.13 -5.09 -6.15
N THR A 109 -11.02 -6.00 -5.17
CA THR A 109 -11.61 -7.33 -5.15
C THR A 109 -12.29 -7.62 -3.81
N GLY A 110 -13.03 -8.72 -3.74
CA GLY A 110 -13.74 -9.13 -2.53
C GLY A 110 -12.87 -9.91 -1.50
N PRO A 111 -13.50 -10.40 -0.42
CA PRO A 111 -12.81 -11.11 0.68
C PRO A 111 -11.98 -12.31 0.23
N ASP A 112 -12.34 -12.94 -0.89
CA ASP A 112 -11.67 -14.14 -1.39
C ASP A 112 -10.18 -13.92 -1.66
N THR A 113 -9.78 -12.75 -2.16
CA THR A 113 -8.37 -12.44 -2.40
C THR A 113 -7.61 -12.22 -1.10
N VAL A 114 -8.26 -11.66 -0.07
CA VAL A 114 -7.68 -11.53 1.28
C VAL A 114 -7.48 -12.91 1.89
N TRP A 115 -8.47 -13.79 1.80
CA TRP A 115 -8.33 -15.16 2.26
C TRP A 115 -7.25 -15.92 1.50
N SER A 116 -7.14 -15.72 0.18
CA SER A 116 -6.06 -16.31 -0.62
C SER A 116 -4.69 -15.77 -0.22
N ALA A 117 -4.56 -14.47 0.06
CA ALA A 117 -3.32 -13.89 0.59
C ALA A 117 -2.90 -14.52 1.93
N LEU A 118 -3.84 -14.71 2.85
CA LEU A 118 -3.58 -15.32 4.16
C LEU A 118 -3.28 -16.83 4.04
N ARG A 119 -4.07 -17.57 3.26
CA ARG A 119 -4.01 -19.04 3.19
C ARG A 119 -2.91 -19.54 2.27
N ASP A 120 -2.79 -18.96 1.08
CA ASP A 120 -1.92 -19.47 0.04
C ASP A 120 -0.53 -18.82 0.12
N LEU A 121 -0.48 -17.50 0.34
CA LEU A 121 0.78 -16.76 0.41
C LEU A 121 1.36 -16.66 1.82
N LYS A 122 0.59 -17.02 2.84
CA LYS A 122 0.95 -16.88 4.26
C LYS A 122 1.33 -15.44 4.61
N ALA A 123 0.55 -14.48 4.12
CA ALA A 123 0.78 -13.06 4.37
C ALA A 123 0.91 -12.76 5.88
N ASP A 124 2.00 -12.10 6.28
CA ASP A 124 2.16 -11.53 7.62
C ASP A 124 1.31 -10.26 7.78
N ARG A 125 1.12 -9.53 6.68
CA ARG A 125 0.26 -8.34 6.60
C ARG A 125 -0.48 -8.30 5.28
N VAL A 126 -1.76 -7.96 5.34
CA VAL A 126 -2.57 -7.63 4.16
C VAL A 126 -2.62 -6.11 4.01
N GLY A 127 -2.23 -5.62 2.83
CA GLY A 127 -2.42 -4.23 2.42
C GLY A 127 -3.85 -4.01 1.94
N HIS A 128 -4.42 -2.85 2.26
CA HIS A 128 -5.84 -2.51 2.09
C HIS A 128 -6.77 -3.34 2.99
N GLY A 129 -7.11 -4.56 2.58
CA GLY A 129 -8.16 -5.33 3.24
C GLY A 129 -9.54 -4.66 3.18
N MET A 130 -9.77 -3.80 2.17
CA MET A 130 -11.00 -3.02 1.97
C MET A 130 -12.06 -3.85 1.23
N PHE A 131 -12.40 -5.02 1.76
CA PHE A 131 -13.44 -5.87 1.16
C PHE A 131 -14.79 -5.66 1.84
N ASP A 132 -15.88 -5.76 1.06
CA ASP A 132 -17.26 -5.56 1.52
C ASP A 132 -17.53 -4.17 2.13
N THR A 133 -16.81 -3.14 1.70
CA THR A 133 -17.01 -1.79 2.19
C THR A 133 -17.11 -0.79 1.04
N ASP A 134 -17.94 0.22 1.23
CA ASP A 134 -17.95 1.43 0.40
C ASP A 134 -17.31 2.57 1.20
N LEU A 135 -17.06 3.69 0.52
CA LEU A 135 -16.49 4.87 1.17
C LEU A 135 -17.36 5.32 2.35
N ASP A 136 -18.68 5.25 2.22
CA ASP A 136 -19.61 5.66 3.28
C ASP A 136 -19.50 4.76 4.53
N ARG A 137 -19.36 3.45 4.34
CA ARG A 137 -19.20 2.45 5.41
C ARG A 137 -17.84 2.58 6.08
N GLU A 138 -16.78 2.87 5.32
CA GLU A 138 -15.47 3.17 5.92
C GLU A 138 -15.52 4.45 6.76
N TYR A 139 -16.17 5.50 6.26
CA TYR A 139 -16.36 6.74 7.01
C TYR A 139 -17.19 6.52 8.28
N ARG A 140 -18.26 5.71 8.23
CA ARG A 140 -19.01 5.33 9.44
C ARG A 140 -18.17 4.52 10.43
N LEU A 141 -17.44 3.51 9.95
CA LEU A 141 -16.58 2.67 10.78
C LEU A 141 -15.49 3.48 11.48
N ILE A 142 -14.82 4.41 10.79
CA ILE A 142 -13.79 5.24 11.43
C ILE A 142 -14.41 6.23 12.41
N THR A 143 -15.61 6.74 12.13
CA THR A 143 -16.37 7.58 13.05
C THR A 143 -16.62 6.85 14.36
N ASP A 144 -17.08 5.60 14.29
CA ASP A 144 -17.33 4.76 15.46
C ASP A 144 -16.04 4.38 16.21
N LEU A 145 -15.01 3.96 15.47
CA LEU A 145 -13.74 3.49 16.07
C LEU A 145 -12.90 4.61 16.69
N ALA A 146 -12.91 5.80 16.09
CA ALA A 146 -12.16 6.96 16.57
C ALA A 146 -13.02 7.90 17.44
N GLY A 147 -14.31 7.60 17.64
CA GLY A 147 -15.23 8.42 18.41
C GLY A 147 -15.42 9.82 17.83
N LEU A 148 -15.43 9.94 16.50
CA LEU A 148 -15.63 11.22 15.83
C LEU A 148 -17.12 11.59 15.88
N ASP A 149 -17.39 12.86 16.10
CA ASP A 149 -18.70 13.44 15.87
C ASP A 149 -18.77 14.02 14.44
N VAL A 150 -19.89 14.65 14.08
CA VAL A 150 -20.07 15.29 12.76
C VAL A 150 -18.94 16.28 12.45
N ALA A 151 -18.47 17.04 13.44
CA ALA A 151 -17.38 17.99 13.25
C ALA A 151 -16.07 17.27 12.92
N GLY A 152 -15.73 16.19 13.63
CA GLY A 152 -14.57 15.36 13.35
C GLY A 152 -14.60 14.71 11.95
N VAL A 153 -15.76 14.26 11.50
CA VAL A 153 -15.95 13.73 10.14
C VAL A 153 -15.77 14.84 9.08
N CYS A 154 -16.32 16.04 9.32
CA CYS A 154 -16.11 17.18 8.45
C CYS A 154 -14.63 17.57 8.34
N ASP A 155 -13.88 17.50 9.44
CA ASP A 155 -12.44 17.79 9.42
C ASP A 155 -11.65 16.73 8.64
N LEU A 156 -11.99 15.46 8.80
CA LEU A 156 -11.42 14.38 8.00
C LEU A 156 -11.67 14.58 6.50
N ALA A 157 -12.91 14.93 6.13
CA ALA A 157 -13.28 15.19 4.75
C ALA A 157 -12.53 16.41 4.17
N ARG A 158 -12.41 17.51 4.92
CA ARG A 158 -11.65 18.70 4.51
C ARG A 158 -10.18 18.39 4.28
N ALA A 159 -9.57 17.58 5.15
CA ALA A 159 -8.20 17.13 4.98
C ALA A 159 -8.03 16.33 3.66
N GLY A 160 -8.98 15.46 3.34
CA GLY A 160 -9.02 14.74 2.06
C GLY A 160 -9.11 15.66 0.84
N VAL A 161 -9.98 16.67 0.89
CA VAL A 161 -10.11 17.68 -0.19
C VAL A 161 -8.81 18.47 -0.36
N ALA A 162 -8.20 18.91 0.74
CA ALA A 162 -6.97 19.69 0.74
C ALA A 162 -5.77 18.90 0.17
N ALA A 163 -5.69 17.60 0.46
CA ALA A 163 -4.64 16.71 -0.05
C ALA A 163 -4.87 16.25 -1.51
N SER A 164 -6.06 16.50 -2.08
CA SER A 164 -6.40 16.02 -3.42
C SER A 164 -5.75 16.83 -4.55
N TYR A 165 -5.50 16.17 -5.68
CA TYR A 165 -5.09 16.80 -6.94
C TYR A 165 -6.26 17.41 -7.73
N ALA A 166 -7.41 17.61 -7.09
CA ALA A 166 -8.58 18.22 -7.72
C ALA A 166 -8.33 19.68 -8.12
N PRO A 167 -8.99 20.20 -9.18
CA PRO A 167 -8.95 21.62 -9.52
C PRO A 167 -9.42 22.52 -8.36
N ASP A 168 -8.92 23.76 -8.31
CA ASP A 168 -9.25 24.73 -7.25
C ASP A 168 -10.76 24.94 -7.09
N SER A 169 -11.48 25.04 -8.22
CA SER A 169 -12.94 25.21 -8.21
C SER A 169 -13.63 24.03 -7.53
N LEU A 170 -13.25 22.80 -7.85
CA LEU A 170 -13.83 21.60 -7.25
C LEU A 170 -13.49 21.50 -5.75
N ARG A 171 -12.25 21.85 -5.36
CA ARG A 171 -11.88 21.87 -3.93
C ARG A 171 -12.71 22.89 -3.15
N LYS A 172 -12.92 24.08 -3.71
CA LYS A 172 -13.76 25.10 -3.10
C LYS A 172 -15.20 24.61 -2.94
N ASP A 173 -15.79 24.09 -4.02
CA ASP A 173 -17.18 23.61 -4.01
C ASP A 173 -17.39 22.48 -2.99
N LEU A 174 -16.45 21.54 -2.89
CA LEU A 174 -16.50 20.45 -1.89
C LEU A 174 -16.34 20.99 -0.46
N THR A 175 -15.45 21.95 -0.24
CA THR A 175 -15.22 22.55 1.08
C THR A 175 -16.46 23.29 1.58
N ASP A 176 -17.12 24.05 0.71
CA ASP A 176 -18.35 24.78 1.03
C ASP A 176 -19.48 23.79 1.41
N ARG A 177 -19.65 22.72 0.63
CA ARG A 177 -20.63 21.66 0.94
C ARG A 177 -20.37 20.98 2.29
N ILE A 178 -19.10 20.75 2.65
CA ILE A 178 -18.75 20.17 3.96
C ILE A 178 -19.06 21.15 5.10
N ALA A 179 -18.84 22.46 4.89
CA ALA A 179 -19.19 23.49 5.87
C ALA A 179 -20.70 23.57 6.13
N ASP A 180 -21.52 23.44 5.09
CA ASP A 180 -22.98 23.39 5.22
C ASP A 180 -23.43 22.18 6.06
N ILE A 181 -22.85 21.00 5.82
CA ILE A 181 -23.15 19.78 6.59
C ILE A 181 -22.82 19.97 8.07
N GLY A 182 -21.61 20.46 8.39
CA GLY A 182 -21.17 20.67 9.77
C GLY A 182 -21.94 21.77 10.53
N SER A 183 -22.67 22.63 9.82
CA SER A 183 -23.51 23.68 10.41
C SER A 183 -24.95 23.21 10.66
N THR A 184 -25.30 22.01 10.19
CA THR A 184 -26.64 21.43 10.37
C THR A 184 -26.73 20.80 11.76
N PRO A 185 -27.77 21.09 12.58
CA PRO A 185 -27.94 20.46 13.88
C PRO A 185 -28.02 18.94 13.73
N ASP A 186 -27.27 18.21 14.55
CA ASP A 186 -27.23 16.75 14.52
C ASP A 186 -28.64 16.19 14.83
N ALA A 187 -29.30 15.65 13.82
CA ALA A 187 -30.63 15.06 13.95
C ALA A 187 -30.58 13.64 14.53
N GLY A 188 -29.38 13.09 14.76
CA GLY A 188 -29.17 11.67 15.02
C GLY A 188 -29.37 10.87 13.74
N TYR A 189 -28.35 10.12 13.34
CA TYR A 189 -28.52 9.10 12.31
C TYR A 189 -29.30 7.93 12.94
N PRO A 190 -30.43 7.47 12.35
CA PRO A 190 -31.14 6.30 12.87
C PRO A 190 -30.30 5.02 12.80
#